data_AF-A0A0H5ST22-F1
#
_entry.id   AF-A0A0H5ST22-F1
#
_cell.length_a   1.000
_cell.length_b   1.000
_cell.length_c   1.000
_cell.angle_alpha   90.00
_cell.angle_beta   90.00
_cell.angle_gamma   90.00
#
_symmetry.space_group_name_H-M   'P 1'
#
loop_
_entity.id
_entity.type
_entity.pdbx_description
1 polymer ?
#
loop_
_entity_poly.entity_id
_entity_poly.type
_entity_poly.pdbx_seq_one_letter_code
_entity_poly.pdbx_strand_id
1 'polypeptide(L)'
;MKKVISLILTVIIVLSSTSFVFAAEKDSDNRSRFNSVSGTVKEIKKSETDEDALYVLLETGKDSEAYLIINKETCFINDEEIFIGSKVTGFYDADAMMIMIYPPQYAAIAVWVSNEEQNIKVDLFDKNLVSADNTLKLIMDKDTKIVTKDGKEFKDDLANRKLAVFYRSATKSIPAQTRPDKIVVLSEPIIPDEDKNSYFGSFKGTVTDIEILKEDKNIKRITLTDKDGLEAKFTITDDTYLTNNEKIAIGSVVTGYYDAKVFRIMIYPPQYEAVVLNIERPDYKVKADYFDNKLISADKSLKLNIGNDTEIIYMDGAKYSGKPVNSNLAVIYDKVNESMPAQTEPVKVIVLEKSKSNDKTESKNDSLKAKLDEWKKLTEELFKNLDKLSDFKENLFKFISELIYKHGNPLSDVLKILGRN
;
A
#
# COMPACT_ATOMS: atom_id res chain seq x y z
N MET A 1 -3.57 -50.31 -5.91
CA MET A 1 -3.88 -49.62 -4.64
C MET A 1 -2.74 -48.74 -4.13
N LYS A 2 -1.49 -49.23 -3.93
CA LYS A 2 -0.36 -48.39 -3.47
C LYS A 2 -0.08 -47.13 -4.30
N LYS A 3 -0.16 -47.22 -5.65
CA LYS A 3 0.02 -46.07 -6.55
C LYS A 3 -1.12 -45.04 -6.48
N VAL A 4 -2.35 -45.48 -6.19
CA VAL A 4 -3.53 -44.61 -6.08
C VAL A 4 -3.55 -43.90 -4.74
N ILE A 5 -3.16 -44.58 -3.66
CA ILE A 5 -2.98 -43.98 -2.33
C ILE A 5 -1.81 -42.98 -2.35
N SER A 6 -0.71 -43.28 -3.05
CA SER A 6 0.40 -42.35 -3.25
C SER A 6 -0.01 -41.09 -4.00
N LEU A 7 -0.87 -41.21 -5.03
CA LEU A 7 -1.40 -40.07 -5.78
C LEU A 7 -2.38 -39.23 -4.93
N ILE A 8 -3.25 -39.87 -4.15
CA ILE A 8 -4.18 -39.17 -3.25
C ILE A 8 -3.42 -38.47 -2.11
N LEU A 9 -2.37 -39.09 -1.55
CA LEU A 9 -1.56 -38.48 -0.51
C LEU A 9 -0.70 -37.33 -1.05
N THR A 10 -0.17 -37.43 -2.28
CA THR A 10 0.50 -36.29 -2.93
C THR A 10 -0.46 -35.18 -3.27
N VAL A 11 -1.67 -35.49 -3.75
CA VAL A 11 -2.72 -34.48 -3.97
C VAL A 11 -3.15 -33.83 -2.65
N ILE A 12 -3.25 -34.58 -1.54
CA ILE A 12 -3.59 -34.03 -0.22
C ILE A 12 -2.43 -33.22 0.35
N ILE A 13 -1.16 -33.58 0.15
CA ILE A 13 -0.01 -32.77 0.57
C ILE A 13 0.15 -31.53 -0.32
N VAL A 14 -0.18 -31.60 -1.61
CA VAL A 14 -0.25 -30.45 -2.52
C VAL A 14 -1.45 -29.54 -2.17
N LEU A 15 -2.57 -30.10 -1.70
CA LEU A 15 -3.75 -29.35 -1.23
C LEU A 15 -3.63 -28.86 0.22
N SER A 16 -2.81 -29.50 1.06
CA SER A 16 -2.55 -29.09 2.46
C SER A 16 -1.25 -28.29 2.64
N SER A 17 -0.46 -28.13 1.56
CA SER A 17 0.61 -27.13 1.48
C SER A 17 0.12 -25.74 1.12
N THR A 18 -1.20 -25.53 0.97
CA THR A 18 -1.77 -24.27 1.46
C THR A 18 -1.92 -24.39 2.97
N SER A 19 -0.79 -24.49 3.67
CA SER A 19 -0.71 -23.80 4.93
C SER A 19 -1.03 -22.35 4.54
N PHE A 20 -2.25 -21.91 4.82
CA PHE A 20 -2.45 -20.52 5.13
C PHE A 20 -1.56 -20.29 6.34
N VAL A 21 -0.28 -20.01 6.06
CA VAL A 21 0.50 -19.13 6.89
C VAL A 21 -0.37 -17.88 6.86
N PHE A 22 -1.19 -17.72 7.89
CA PHE A 22 -1.53 -16.40 8.36
C PHE A 22 -0.18 -15.78 8.73
N ALA A 23 0.54 -15.33 7.71
CA ALA A 23 1.24 -14.08 7.80
C ALA A 23 0.12 -13.16 8.26
N ALA A 24 0.21 -12.68 9.50
CA ALA A 24 -0.54 -11.51 9.86
C ALA A 24 -0.17 -10.48 8.79
N GLU A 25 -1.08 -10.33 7.83
CA GLU A 25 -1.03 -9.29 6.84
C GLU A 25 -0.80 -8.02 7.65
N LYS A 26 0.34 -7.37 7.38
CA LYS A 26 0.64 -6.08 7.99
C LYS A 26 -0.60 -5.24 7.73
N ASP A 27 -1.35 -4.91 8.77
CA ASP A 27 -2.50 -4.00 8.72
C ASP A 27 -1.95 -2.62 8.30
N SER A 28 -1.57 -2.48 7.02
CA SER A 28 -1.78 -1.24 6.31
C SER A 28 -3.27 -1.06 6.36
N ASP A 29 -3.73 -0.04 7.07
CA ASP A 29 -5.13 0.25 7.27
C ASP A 29 -5.85 0.26 5.91
N ASN A 30 -6.46 -0.88 5.55
CA ASN A 30 -6.97 -1.13 4.22
C ASN A 30 -8.37 -0.57 4.12
N ARG A 31 -8.49 0.73 4.41
CA ARG A 31 -9.74 1.46 4.51
C ARG A 31 -9.85 2.41 3.32
N SER A 32 -11.07 2.47 2.77
CA SER A 32 -11.40 3.46 1.77
C SER A 32 -11.25 4.85 2.38
N ARG A 33 -10.65 5.79 1.66
CA ARG A 33 -10.57 7.18 2.13
C ARG A 33 -11.92 7.88 2.08
N PHE A 34 -12.87 7.33 1.31
CA PHE A 34 -14.21 7.87 1.21
C PHE A 34 -15.25 6.79 1.47
N ASN A 35 -16.23 7.15 2.29
CA ASN A 35 -17.48 6.41 2.40
C ASN A 35 -18.53 7.07 1.50
N SER A 36 -19.63 6.37 1.27
CA SER A 36 -20.73 6.87 0.46
C SER A 36 -22.07 6.69 1.15
N VAL A 37 -22.96 7.66 0.97
CA VAL A 37 -24.37 7.57 1.33
C VAL A 37 -25.21 7.75 0.07
N SER A 38 -26.16 6.84 -0.16
CA SER A 38 -27.02 6.85 -1.35
C SER A 38 -28.47 6.88 -0.92
N GLY A 39 -29.29 7.67 -1.61
CA GLY A 39 -30.71 7.74 -1.34
C GLY A 39 -31.50 8.54 -2.38
N THR A 40 -32.81 8.62 -2.16
CA THR A 40 -33.71 9.45 -2.98
C THR A 40 -33.90 10.80 -2.31
N VAL A 41 -33.77 11.88 -3.06
CA VAL A 41 -33.91 13.25 -2.52
C VAL A 41 -35.36 13.51 -2.10
N LYS A 42 -35.57 13.81 -0.82
CA LYS A 42 -36.85 14.22 -0.24
C LYS A 42 -37.00 15.72 -0.15
N GLU A 43 -35.93 16.40 0.22
CA GLU A 43 -35.97 17.83 0.54
C GLU A 43 -34.64 18.48 0.19
N ILE A 44 -34.69 19.73 -0.25
CA ILE A 44 -33.51 20.57 -0.53
C ILE A 44 -33.70 21.88 0.22
N LYS A 45 -32.80 22.19 1.16
CA LYS A 45 -32.79 23.43 1.94
C LYS A 45 -31.49 24.18 1.69
N LYS A 46 -31.58 25.50 1.54
CA LYS A 46 -30.40 26.36 1.66
C LYS A 46 -30.05 26.52 3.15
N SER A 47 -28.77 26.55 3.46
CA SER A 47 -28.30 26.85 4.81
C SER A 47 -28.67 28.29 5.18
N GLU A 48 -29.02 28.50 6.45
CA GLU A 48 -29.30 29.84 6.99
C GLU A 48 -28.03 30.60 7.38
N THR A 49 -26.91 29.88 7.59
CA THR A 49 -25.64 30.42 8.07
C THR A 49 -24.55 30.52 7.01
N ASP A 50 -24.65 29.75 5.93
CA ASP A 50 -23.69 29.73 4.82
C ASP A 50 -24.46 29.78 3.49
N GLU A 51 -24.47 30.92 2.81
CA GLU A 51 -25.27 31.14 1.60
C GLU A 51 -24.96 30.13 0.47
N ASP A 52 -23.80 29.49 0.52
CA ASP A 52 -23.33 28.56 -0.50
C ASP A 52 -23.50 27.08 -0.12
N ALA A 53 -24.05 26.79 1.06
CA ALA A 53 -24.31 25.43 1.51
C ALA A 53 -25.77 25.01 1.25
N LEU A 54 -25.94 23.84 0.65
CA LEU A 54 -27.20 23.17 0.39
C LEU A 54 -27.29 21.89 1.22
N TYR A 55 -28.36 21.77 1.99
CA TYR A 55 -28.73 20.57 2.73
C TYR A 55 -29.73 19.75 1.91
N VAL A 56 -29.33 18.56 1.49
CA VAL A 56 -30.15 17.64 0.72
C VAL A 56 -30.54 16.46 1.61
N LEU A 57 -31.82 16.33 1.95
CA LEU A 57 -32.32 15.20 2.72
C LEU A 57 -32.52 14.00 1.80
N LEU A 58 -31.81 12.91 2.08
CA LEU A 58 -31.87 11.65 1.36
C LEU A 58 -32.66 10.63 2.16
N GLU A 59 -33.58 9.94 1.51
CA GLU A 59 -34.17 8.69 2.00
C GLU A 59 -33.28 7.53 1.56
N THR A 60 -32.56 6.93 2.51
CA THR A 60 -31.52 5.90 2.27
C THR A 60 -32.05 4.47 2.42
N GLY A 61 -33.26 4.32 2.96
CA GLY A 61 -33.93 3.04 3.18
C GLY A 61 -35.31 3.24 3.81
N LYS A 62 -35.93 2.15 4.25
CA LYS A 62 -37.23 2.21 4.93
C LYS A 62 -37.05 2.90 6.29
N ASP A 63 -37.61 4.10 6.43
CA ASP A 63 -37.55 4.95 7.63
C ASP A 63 -36.14 5.42 8.04
N SER A 64 -35.17 5.43 7.10
CA SER A 64 -33.83 5.95 7.34
C SER A 64 -33.54 7.13 6.44
N GLU A 65 -33.06 8.22 7.04
CA GLU A 65 -32.76 9.47 6.36
C GLU A 65 -31.35 9.94 6.69
N ALA A 66 -30.76 10.71 5.78
CA ALA A 66 -29.47 11.34 5.99
C ALA A 66 -29.44 12.70 5.27
N TYR A 67 -28.83 13.70 5.88
CA TYR A 67 -28.51 14.93 5.17
C TYR A 67 -27.18 14.80 4.44
N LEU A 68 -27.18 15.18 3.17
CA LEU A 68 -25.98 15.44 2.41
C LEU A 68 -25.79 16.95 2.32
N ILE A 69 -24.65 17.43 2.81
CA ILE A 69 -24.28 18.85 2.78
C ILE A 69 -23.41 19.06 1.55
N ILE A 70 -23.87 19.92 0.64
CA ILE A 70 -23.19 20.30 -0.60
C ILE A 70 -22.75 21.74 -0.43
N ASN A 71 -21.48 22.04 -0.66
CA ASN A 71 -20.91 23.39 -0.59
C ASN A 71 -20.06 23.68 -1.84
N LYS A 72 -19.36 24.83 -1.85
CA LYS A 72 -18.47 25.24 -2.95
C LYS A 72 -17.33 24.27 -3.26
N GLU A 73 -16.93 23.45 -2.29
CA GLU A 73 -15.82 22.50 -2.44
C GLU A 73 -16.29 21.14 -2.96
N THR A 74 -17.60 20.87 -2.90
CA THR A 74 -18.22 19.64 -3.38
C THR A 74 -18.12 19.53 -4.90
N CYS A 75 -17.49 18.47 -5.39
CA CYS A 75 -17.39 18.19 -6.82
C CYS A 75 -18.66 17.49 -7.34
N PHE A 76 -19.34 18.07 -8.31
CA PHE A 76 -20.38 17.35 -9.08
C PHE A 76 -19.68 16.47 -10.12
N ILE A 77 -19.90 15.15 -10.04
CA ILE A 77 -19.16 14.18 -10.86
C ILE A 77 -19.76 14.07 -12.28
N ASN A 78 -21.05 14.43 -12.42
CA ASN A 78 -21.77 14.60 -13.67
C ASN A 78 -22.52 15.95 -13.68
N ASP A 79 -22.86 16.41 -14.88
CA ASP A 79 -23.55 17.70 -15.13
C ASP A 79 -25.07 17.62 -14.88
N GLU A 80 -25.51 16.72 -13.99
CA GLU A 80 -26.92 16.46 -13.69
C GLU A 80 -27.39 17.32 -12.51
N GLU A 81 -28.55 17.96 -12.66
CA GLU A 81 -29.15 18.75 -11.58
C GLU A 81 -29.81 17.85 -10.52
N ILE A 82 -29.73 18.28 -9.26
CA ILE A 82 -30.40 17.62 -8.14
C ILE A 82 -31.78 18.23 -7.96
N PHE A 83 -32.82 17.40 -8.05
CA PHE A 83 -34.19 17.77 -7.76
C PHE A 83 -34.84 16.74 -6.82
N ILE A 84 -36.00 17.09 -6.26
CA ILE A 84 -36.76 16.17 -5.41
C ILE A 84 -37.14 14.92 -6.22
N GLY A 85 -36.77 13.75 -5.71
CA GLY A 85 -36.94 12.46 -6.41
C GLY A 85 -35.69 11.95 -7.14
N SER A 86 -34.64 12.75 -7.29
CA SER A 86 -33.35 12.27 -7.84
C SER A 86 -32.75 11.18 -6.94
N LYS A 87 -32.12 10.16 -7.53
CA LYS A 87 -31.24 9.24 -6.80
C LYS A 87 -29.84 9.81 -6.76
N VAL A 88 -29.34 10.05 -5.56
CA VAL A 88 -28.06 10.73 -5.35
C VAL A 88 -27.18 9.88 -4.46
N THR A 89 -25.91 9.78 -4.83
CA THR A 89 -24.84 9.25 -4.00
C THR A 89 -23.88 10.38 -3.65
N GLY A 90 -23.75 10.64 -2.36
CA GLY A 90 -22.75 11.54 -1.82
C GLY A 90 -21.56 10.77 -1.26
N PHE A 91 -20.36 11.16 -1.68
CA PHE A 91 -19.10 10.65 -1.14
C PHE A 91 -18.56 11.63 -0.11
N TYR A 92 -18.12 11.12 1.03
CA TYR A 92 -17.60 11.92 2.14
C TYR A 92 -16.36 11.25 2.74
N ASP A 93 -15.51 12.06 3.35
CA ASP A 93 -14.26 11.58 3.96
C ASP A 93 -14.56 10.60 5.09
N ALA A 94 -13.95 9.41 5.03
CA ALA A 94 -14.19 8.34 6.00
C ALA A 94 -13.63 8.69 7.40
N ASP A 95 -12.63 9.58 7.46
CA ASP A 95 -11.99 10.03 8.71
C ASP A 95 -12.62 11.34 9.24
N ALA A 96 -13.63 11.90 8.54
CA ALA A 96 -14.32 13.10 8.99
C ALA A 96 -14.97 12.89 10.37
N MET A 97 -14.76 13.83 11.28
CA MET A 97 -15.42 13.82 12.58
C MET A 97 -16.94 13.92 12.41
N MET A 98 -17.66 12.85 12.76
CA MET A 98 -19.11 12.82 12.73
C MET A 98 -19.69 13.10 14.12
N ILE A 99 -20.58 14.09 14.19
CA ILE A 99 -21.38 14.34 15.39
C ILE A 99 -22.54 13.33 15.41
N MET A 100 -22.81 12.71 16.56
CA MET A 100 -23.92 11.76 16.72
C MET A 100 -25.28 12.48 16.81
N ILE A 101 -25.76 12.99 15.67
CA ILE A 101 -27.07 13.61 15.51
C ILE A 101 -27.92 12.83 14.49
N TYR A 102 -29.25 12.89 14.65
CA TYR A 102 -30.19 12.26 13.72
C TYR A 102 -31.13 13.31 13.09
N PRO A 103 -31.31 13.31 11.76
CA PRO A 103 -30.59 12.49 10.77
C PRO A 103 -29.08 12.82 10.73
N PRO A 104 -28.21 11.83 10.48
CA PRO A 104 -26.78 12.07 10.31
C PRO A 104 -26.55 13.03 9.14
N GLN A 105 -25.51 13.85 9.25
CA GLN A 105 -25.16 14.85 8.24
C GLN A 105 -23.77 14.55 7.69
N TYR A 106 -23.65 14.48 6.36
CA TYR A 106 -22.43 14.14 5.65
C TYR A 106 -22.00 15.29 4.74
N ALA A 107 -20.83 15.87 5.00
CA ALA A 107 -20.23 16.85 4.10
C ALA A 107 -19.68 16.15 2.85
N ALA A 108 -20.27 16.45 1.70
CA ALA A 108 -19.94 15.78 0.46
C ALA A 108 -18.66 16.37 -0.16
N ILE A 109 -17.68 15.51 -0.43
CA ILE A 109 -16.53 15.87 -1.27
C ILE A 109 -16.84 15.71 -2.76
N ALA A 110 -17.75 14.80 -3.08
CA ALA A 110 -18.20 14.55 -4.43
C ALA A 110 -19.64 14.04 -4.44
N VAL A 111 -20.40 14.43 -5.45
CA VAL A 111 -21.81 14.05 -5.59
C VAL A 111 -22.07 13.50 -6.99
N TRP A 112 -22.74 12.36 -7.02
CA TRP A 112 -23.17 11.72 -8.25
C TRP A 112 -24.68 11.56 -8.25
N VAL A 113 -25.33 12.08 -9.30
CA VAL A 113 -26.75 11.82 -9.56
C VAL A 113 -26.82 10.57 -10.44
N SER A 114 -27.37 9.48 -9.93
CA SER A 114 -27.40 8.19 -10.64
C SER A 114 -28.34 8.25 -11.84
N ASN A 115 -27.77 8.21 -13.05
CA ASN A 115 -28.50 8.29 -14.33
C ASN A 115 -28.18 7.14 -15.31
N GLU A 116 -27.15 6.31 -15.05
CA GLU A 116 -26.72 5.22 -15.94
C GLU A 116 -26.37 3.93 -15.17
N GLU A 117 -26.34 2.78 -15.86
CA GLU A 117 -25.80 1.50 -15.37
C GLU A 117 -24.26 1.52 -15.32
N GLN A 118 -23.69 2.47 -14.58
CA GLN A 118 -22.25 2.58 -14.35
C GLN A 118 -21.95 2.43 -12.87
N ASN A 119 -20.86 1.74 -12.57
CA ASN A 119 -20.30 1.73 -11.22
C ASN A 119 -19.37 2.92 -11.08
N ILE A 120 -19.36 3.49 -9.87
CA ILE A 120 -18.45 4.55 -9.50
C ILE A 120 -17.65 4.13 -8.28
N LYS A 121 -16.34 4.39 -8.31
CA LYS A 121 -15.49 4.32 -7.11
C LYS A 121 -14.82 5.67 -6.90
N VAL A 122 -15.01 6.24 -5.72
CA VAL A 122 -14.30 7.43 -5.27
C VAL A 122 -13.33 7.01 -4.19
N ASP A 123 -12.03 7.11 -4.47
CA ASP A 123 -10.98 6.74 -3.51
C ASP A 123 -9.68 7.48 -3.81
N LEU A 124 -8.70 7.38 -2.90
CA LEU A 124 -7.30 7.68 -3.19
C LEU A 124 -6.69 6.50 -3.94
N PHE A 125 -6.03 6.79 -5.07
CA PHE A 125 -5.33 5.79 -5.89
C PHE A 125 -3.83 6.01 -5.79
N ASP A 126 -3.08 4.94 -5.53
CA ASP A 126 -1.61 4.97 -5.37
C ASP A 126 -0.87 5.15 -6.72
N LYS A 127 0.46 5.08 -6.68
CA LYS A 127 1.32 5.13 -7.88
C LYS A 127 1.07 4.02 -8.90
N ASN A 128 0.48 2.90 -8.46
CA ASN A 128 0.14 1.75 -9.31
C ASN A 128 -1.34 1.76 -9.72
N LEU A 129 -2.05 2.87 -9.45
CA LEU A 129 -3.49 3.04 -9.66
C LEU A 129 -4.31 1.96 -8.95
N VAL A 130 -3.90 1.59 -7.74
CA VAL A 130 -4.65 0.76 -6.80
C VAL A 130 -5.31 1.67 -5.78
N SER A 131 -6.59 1.44 -5.51
CA SER A 131 -7.35 2.18 -4.50
C SER A 131 -6.80 1.95 -3.08
N ALA A 132 -7.01 2.91 -2.19
CA ALA A 132 -6.48 2.86 -0.82
C ALA A 132 -6.99 1.65 -0.01
N ASP A 133 -8.21 1.18 -0.30
CA ASP A 133 -8.77 -0.05 0.28
C ASP A 133 -8.33 -1.34 -0.43
N ASN A 134 -7.40 -1.27 -1.39
CA ASN A 134 -6.92 -2.38 -2.21
C ASN A 134 -8.04 -3.20 -2.88
N THR A 135 -9.21 -2.60 -3.13
CA THR A 135 -10.34 -3.30 -3.77
C THR A 135 -10.36 -3.14 -5.29
N LEU A 136 -9.80 -2.05 -5.83
CA LEU A 136 -9.85 -1.75 -7.27
C LEU A 136 -8.49 -1.30 -7.79
N LYS A 137 -8.07 -1.90 -8.90
CA LYS A 137 -6.89 -1.51 -9.68
C LYS A 137 -7.30 -1.08 -11.08
N LEU A 138 -6.80 0.08 -11.51
CA LEU A 138 -7.11 0.63 -12.83
C LEU A 138 -6.12 0.11 -13.88
N ILE A 139 -6.65 -0.29 -15.03
CA ILE A 139 -5.89 -0.56 -16.25
C ILE A 139 -6.24 0.55 -17.23
N MET A 140 -5.29 1.44 -17.50
CA MET A 140 -5.50 2.58 -18.40
C MET A 140 -5.61 2.11 -19.85
N ASP A 141 -6.62 2.60 -20.55
CA ASP A 141 -6.83 2.42 -21.99
C ASP A 141 -6.82 3.78 -22.70
N LYS A 142 -6.62 3.79 -24.02
CA LYS A 142 -6.58 5.01 -24.84
C LYS A 142 -7.94 5.71 -24.89
N ASP A 143 -9.02 4.96 -24.67
CA ASP A 143 -10.39 5.45 -24.76
C ASP A 143 -10.90 6.00 -23.42
N THR A 144 -10.13 5.88 -22.33
CA THR A 144 -10.52 6.40 -21.01
C THR A 144 -10.52 7.94 -21.02
N LYS A 145 -11.69 8.54 -20.79
CA LYS A 145 -11.83 10.01 -20.71
C LYS A 145 -11.37 10.52 -19.34
N ILE A 146 -10.30 11.30 -19.28
CA ILE A 146 -9.78 11.88 -18.03
C ILE A 146 -10.03 13.38 -17.99
N VAL A 147 -10.72 13.85 -16.95
CA VAL A 147 -11.11 15.26 -16.80
C VAL A 147 -10.87 15.80 -15.39
N THR A 148 -10.73 17.12 -15.26
CA THR A 148 -10.77 17.82 -13.97
C THR A 148 -12.20 18.00 -13.46
N LYS A 149 -12.37 18.51 -12.22
CA LYS A 149 -13.67 18.88 -11.65
C LYS A 149 -14.50 19.80 -12.56
N ASP A 150 -13.83 20.71 -13.28
CA ASP A 150 -14.47 21.65 -14.20
C ASP A 150 -14.80 21.04 -15.58
N GLY A 151 -14.62 19.73 -15.74
CA GLY A 151 -14.87 19.02 -17.00
C GLY A 151 -13.80 19.22 -18.09
N LYS A 152 -12.70 19.92 -17.82
CA LYS A 152 -11.60 20.12 -18.76
C LYS A 152 -10.75 18.85 -18.91
N GLU A 153 -10.17 18.64 -20.09
CA GLU A 153 -9.24 17.53 -20.34
C GLU A 153 -8.03 17.61 -19.40
N PHE A 154 -7.70 16.50 -18.74
CA PHE A 154 -6.55 16.38 -17.84
C PHE A 154 -5.46 15.52 -18.48
N LYS A 155 -4.22 16.03 -18.49
CA LYS A 155 -3.08 15.42 -19.23
C LYS A 155 -1.91 14.97 -18.36
N ASP A 156 -1.97 15.21 -17.05
CA ASP A 156 -0.89 14.84 -16.12
C ASP A 156 -1.06 13.41 -15.59
N ASP A 157 -0.12 12.97 -14.75
CA ASP A 157 -0.14 11.65 -14.11
C ASP A 157 -1.31 11.53 -13.10
N LEU A 158 -1.95 10.35 -13.08
CA LEU A 158 -3.06 9.98 -12.19
C LEU A 158 -2.59 9.41 -10.85
N ALA A 159 -1.30 9.12 -10.71
CA ALA A 159 -0.70 8.57 -9.49
C ALA A 159 -0.98 9.42 -8.24
N ASN A 160 -1.25 8.74 -7.13
CA ASN A 160 -1.42 9.32 -5.80
C ASN A 160 -2.52 10.39 -5.73
N ARG A 161 -3.68 10.19 -6.36
CA ARG A 161 -4.77 11.18 -6.42
C ARG A 161 -6.09 10.66 -5.89
N LYS A 162 -6.92 11.57 -5.39
CA LYS A 162 -8.35 11.30 -5.18
C LYS A 162 -9.02 11.28 -6.55
N LEU A 163 -9.57 10.14 -6.94
CA LEU A 163 -10.19 9.96 -8.25
C LEU A 163 -11.63 9.47 -8.07
N ALA A 164 -12.54 10.00 -8.87
CA ALA A 164 -13.82 9.37 -9.14
C ALA A 164 -13.72 8.59 -10.45
N VAL A 165 -13.81 7.27 -10.35
CA VAL A 165 -13.59 6.33 -11.45
C VAL A 165 -14.92 5.70 -11.85
N PHE A 166 -15.33 5.89 -13.10
CA PHE A 166 -16.48 5.25 -13.70
C PHE A 166 -16.06 4.01 -14.48
N TYR A 167 -16.78 2.92 -14.25
CA TYR A 167 -16.54 1.67 -14.96
C TYR A 167 -17.79 0.79 -15.02
N ARG A 168 -17.93 0.04 -16.11
CA ARG A 168 -19.04 -0.91 -16.29
C ARG A 168 -18.75 -2.31 -15.78
N SER A 169 -17.51 -2.78 -15.88
CA SER A 169 -17.15 -4.15 -15.52
C SER A 169 -15.76 -4.24 -14.89
N ALA A 170 -15.55 -5.24 -14.03
CA ALA A 170 -14.27 -5.52 -13.38
C ALA A 170 -14.06 -7.04 -13.23
N THR A 171 -12.81 -7.47 -13.10
CA THR A 171 -12.47 -8.87 -12.79
C THR A 171 -12.91 -9.23 -11.37
N LYS A 172 -12.98 -10.53 -11.07
CA LYS A 172 -13.29 -11.05 -9.72
C LYS A 172 -12.04 -11.25 -8.84
N SER A 173 -10.90 -10.66 -9.21
CA SER A 173 -9.66 -10.72 -8.42
C SER A 173 -9.70 -9.77 -7.23
N ILE A 174 -8.71 -9.85 -6.35
CA ILE A 174 -8.48 -8.88 -5.27
C ILE A 174 -7.05 -8.35 -5.42
N PRO A 175 -6.83 -7.06 -5.73
CA PRO A 175 -7.84 -6.09 -6.17
C PRO A 175 -8.55 -6.53 -7.46
N ALA A 176 -9.81 -6.11 -7.62
CA ALA A 176 -10.52 -6.23 -8.88
C ALA A 176 -9.85 -5.30 -9.90
N GLN A 177 -9.76 -5.73 -11.17
CA GLN A 177 -9.13 -4.95 -12.23
C GLN A 177 -10.18 -4.45 -13.20
N THR A 178 -10.12 -3.17 -13.55
CA THR A 178 -11.09 -2.55 -14.48
C THR A 178 -10.41 -1.65 -15.51
N ARG A 179 -11.07 -1.47 -16.66
CA ARG A 179 -10.77 -0.42 -17.63
C ARG A 179 -11.78 0.70 -17.43
N PRO A 180 -11.37 1.88 -16.95
CA PRO A 180 -12.31 2.97 -16.69
C PRO A 180 -12.86 3.57 -17.98
N ASP A 181 -14.14 3.91 -17.96
CA ASP A 181 -14.80 4.67 -19.03
C ASP A 181 -14.47 6.18 -18.89
N LYS A 182 -14.53 6.68 -17.66
CA LYS A 182 -14.25 8.08 -17.31
C LYS A 182 -13.54 8.15 -15.95
N ILE A 183 -12.58 9.07 -15.83
CA ILE A 183 -11.94 9.43 -14.56
C ILE A 183 -12.11 10.94 -14.35
N VAL A 184 -12.67 11.31 -13.21
CA VAL A 184 -12.70 12.70 -12.75
C VAL A 184 -11.64 12.87 -11.67
N VAL A 185 -10.70 13.78 -11.90
CA VAL A 185 -9.61 14.10 -10.97
C VAL A 185 -10.15 15.05 -9.90
N LEU A 186 -10.27 14.56 -8.66
CA LEU A 186 -10.86 15.29 -7.54
C LEU A 186 -9.82 16.06 -6.70
N SER A 187 -8.54 15.80 -6.91
CA SER A 187 -7.48 16.52 -6.23
C SER A 187 -6.26 16.69 -7.12
N GLU A 188 -5.44 17.67 -6.78
CA GLU A 188 -4.02 17.63 -7.11
C GLU A 188 -3.42 16.29 -6.61
N PRO A 189 -2.25 15.85 -7.12
CA PRO A 189 -1.66 14.64 -6.57
C PRO A 189 -1.50 14.90 -5.08
N ILE A 190 -2.02 13.98 -4.27
CA ILE A 190 -1.57 13.80 -2.91
C ILE A 190 -0.13 13.32 -3.06
N ILE A 191 0.73 14.28 -3.37
CA ILE A 191 2.10 14.27 -2.90
C ILE A 191 1.90 14.12 -1.40
N PRO A 192 2.38 13.05 -0.79
CA PRO A 192 2.47 13.04 0.66
C PRO A 192 3.20 14.35 1.01
N ASP A 193 2.50 15.28 1.67
CA ASP A 193 2.94 16.65 2.04
C ASP A 193 2.41 17.88 1.26
N GLU A 194 1.10 18.14 1.30
CA GLU A 194 0.59 19.53 1.22
C GLU A 194 1.04 20.40 2.41
N ASP A 195 1.49 19.79 3.51
CA ASP A 195 1.98 20.54 4.69
C ASP A 195 3.38 21.14 4.49
N LYS A 196 4.05 20.93 3.35
CA LYS A 196 5.51 21.14 3.20
C LYS A 196 6.31 20.39 4.26
N ASN A 197 5.76 19.30 4.78
CA ASN A 197 6.48 18.42 5.68
C ASN A 197 7.31 17.43 4.85
N SER A 198 8.24 16.76 5.52
CA SER A 198 9.08 15.73 4.90
C SER A 198 8.32 14.40 4.87
N TYR A 199 8.45 13.63 3.78
CA TYR A 199 7.85 12.29 3.67
C TYR A 199 8.35 11.38 4.80
N PHE A 200 9.64 11.51 5.10
CA PHE A 200 10.28 10.81 6.20
C PHE A 200 10.43 11.72 7.41
N GLY A 201 10.00 11.22 8.57
CA GLY A 201 10.40 11.78 9.84
C GLY A 201 11.83 11.36 10.15
N SER A 202 12.52 12.14 10.98
CA SER A 202 13.87 11.81 11.42
C SER A 202 14.05 12.04 12.91
N PHE A 203 14.81 11.18 13.55
CA PHE A 203 15.26 11.36 14.93
C PHE A 203 16.78 11.24 14.98
N LYS A 204 17.45 12.26 15.50
CA LYS A 204 18.90 12.29 15.67
C LYS A 204 19.23 12.13 17.15
N GLY A 205 20.08 11.15 17.47
CA GLY A 205 20.49 10.91 18.85
C GLY A 205 21.75 10.07 18.93
N THR A 206 22.22 9.90 20.15
CA THR A 206 23.31 8.97 20.48
C THR A 206 22.72 7.60 20.78
N VAL A 207 23.33 6.55 20.25
CA VAL A 207 22.93 5.17 20.53
C VAL A 207 23.26 4.84 21.99
N THR A 208 22.24 4.56 22.79
CA THR A 208 22.37 4.24 24.22
C THR A 208 22.18 2.75 24.50
N ASP A 209 21.40 2.06 23.67
CA ASP A 209 21.13 0.63 23.79
C ASP A 209 21.03 -0.05 22.42
N ILE A 210 21.46 -1.31 22.35
CA ILE A 210 21.36 -2.16 21.15
C ILE A 210 20.87 -3.54 21.59
N GLU A 211 19.63 -3.85 21.24
CA GLU A 211 18.97 -5.12 21.48
C GLU A 211 18.93 -5.95 20.20
N ILE A 212 19.26 -7.24 20.28
CA ILE A 212 19.03 -8.19 19.19
C ILE A 212 17.71 -8.91 19.50
N LEU A 213 16.71 -8.70 18.65
CA LEU A 213 15.41 -9.35 18.81
C LEU A 213 15.53 -10.81 18.32
N LYS A 214 15.02 -11.79 19.08
CA LYS A 214 15.35 -13.23 18.95
C LYS A 214 14.89 -13.93 17.65
N GLU A 215 15.53 -15.09 17.43
CA GLU A 215 15.55 -16.08 16.33
C GLU A 215 16.11 -15.64 14.97
N ASP A 216 16.07 -14.36 14.62
CA ASP A 216 16.70 -13.87 13.39
C ASP A 216 17.84 -12.88 13.72
N LYS A 217 19.10 -13.27 13.43
CA LYS A 217 20.28 -12.44 13.72
C LYS A 217 20.29 -11.10 12.96
N ASN A 218 19.39 -10.94 11.99
CA ASN A 218 19.31 -9.79 11.12
C ASN A 218 18.48 -8.64 11.69
N ILE A 219 17.61 -8.89 12.68
CA ILE A 219 16.77 -7.83 13.27
C ILE A 219 17.43 -7.26 14.52
N LYS A 220 17.72 -5.96 14.50
CA LYS A 220 18.29 -5.23 15.63
C LYS A 220 17.39 -4.09 16.03
N ARG A 221 17.28 -3.80 17.31
CA ARG A 221 16.63 -2.61 17.82
C ARG A 221 17.65 -1.74 18.51
N ILE A 222 17.70 -0.46 18.16
CA ILE A 222 18.57 0.51 18.81
C ILE A 222 17.71 1.55 19.53
N THR A 223 18.19 2.03 20.67
CA THR A 223 17.61 3.19 21.36
C THR A 223 18.52 4.39 21.10
N LEU A 224 17.91 5.46 20.58
CA LEU A 224 18.56 6.74 20.35
C LEU A 224 18.09 7.72 21.43
N THR A 225 19.03 8.44 22.03
CA THR A 225 18.74 9.53 22.98
C THR A 225 19.26 10.85 22.41
N ASP A 226 18.41 11.86 22.29
CA ASP A 226 18.82 13.18 21.79
C ASP A 226 19.52 14.03 22.87
N LYS A 227 19.89 15.26 22.51
CA LYS A 227 20.58 16.19 23.43
C LYS A 227 19.72 16.65 24.62
N ASP A 228 18.40 16.56 24.49
CA ASP A 228 17.43 17.01 25.49
C ASP A 228 16.95 15.82 26.36
N GLY A 229 17.46 14.62 26.11
CA GLY A 229 17.15 13.40 26.86
C GLY A 229 15.92 12.65 26.36
N LEU A 230 15.34 13.05 25.22
CA LEU A 230 14.24 12.32 24.60
C LEU A 230 14.75 11.04 23.96
N GLU A 231 13.96 9.97 24.02
CA GLU A 231 14.32 8.67 23.48
C GLU A 231 13.44 8.27 22.28
N ALA A 232 14.03 7.54 21.33
CA ALA A 232 13.31 6.86 20.26
C ALA A 232 13.93 5.49 19.97
N LYS A 233 13.09 4.47 19.73
CA LYS A 233 13.55 3.12 19.39
C LYS A 233 13.43 2.88 17.90
N PHE A 234 14.49 2.41 17.26
CA PHE A 234 14.52 2.06 15.83
C PHE A 234 14.76 0.58 15.64
N THR A 235 13.87 -0.09 14.92
CA THR A 235 14.04 -1.46 14.46
C THR A 235 14.69 -1.46 13.09
N ILE A 236 15.81 -2.17 12.97
CA ILE A 236 16.66 -2.33 11.80
C ILE A 236 16.38 -3.71 11.22
N THR A 237 16.07 -3.77 9.93
CA THR A 237 15.80 -5.00 9.18
C THR A 237 16.62 -5.04 7.89
N ASP A 238 16.46 -6.10 7.09
CA ASP A 238 17.06 -6.22 5.76
C ASP A 238 16.53 -5.17 4.76
N ASP A 239 15.46 -4.44 5.11
CA ASP A 239 14.89 -3.35 4.32
C ASP A 239 15.37 -1.97 4.79
N THR A 240 16.25 -1.89 5.80
CA THR A 240 16.85 -0.63 6.24
C THR A 240 18.10 -0.31 5.44
N TYR A 241 18.13 0.85 4.78
CA TYR A 241 19.33 1.33 4.09
C TYR A 241 20.32 1.98 5.07
N LEU A 242 21.56 1.50 5.11
CA LEU A 242 22.66 2.13 5.84
C LEU A 242 23.45 3.04 4.89
N THR A 243 23.57 4.33 5.22
CA THR A 243 24.24 5.31 4.34
C THR A 243 25.75 5.11 4.23
N ASN A 244 26.33 4.36 5.16
CA ASN A 244 27.72 4.01 5.19
C ASN A 244 27.92 2.62 5.83
N ASN A 245 29.12 2.07 5.65
CA ASN A 245 29.47 0.73 6.14
C ASN A 245 29.98 0.74 7.59
N GLU A 246 29.79 1.83 8.34
CA GLU A 246 30.26 1.89 9.72
C GLU A 246 29.40 1.01 10.63
N LYS A 247 30.06 0.44 11.64
CA LYS A 247 29.37 -0.39 12.63
C LYS A 247 28.67 0.52 13.64
N ILE A 248 27.34 0.43 13.71
CA ILE A 248 26.56 1.05 14.78
C ILE A 248 27.00 0.45 16.13
N ALA A 249 27.46 1.30 17.04
CA ALA A 249 27.87 0.94 18.39
C ALA A 249 27.24 1.88 19.41
N ILE A 250 27.24 1.48 20.69
CA ILE A 250 26.86 2.38 21.79
C ILE A 250 27.80 3.59 21.75
N GLY A 251 27.22 4.80 21.79
CA GLY A 251 27.93 6.06 21.64
C GLY A 251 27.99 6.63 20.22
N SER A 252 27.60 5.87 19.19
CA SER A 252 27.49 6.40 17.83
C SER A 252 26.39 7.47 17.75
N VAL A 253 26.66 8.59 17.06
CA VAL A 253 25.62 9.58 16.72
C VAL A 253 24.94 9.15 15.43
N VAL A 254 23.64 8.90 15.50
CA VAL A 254 22.85 8.32 14.42
C VAL A 254 21.61 9.16 14.17
N THR A 255 21.29 9.34 12.89
CA THR A 255 19.99 9.86 12.45
C THR A 255 19.20 8.70 11.84
N GLY A 256 18.09 8.35 12.46
CA GLY A 256 17.14 7.36 11.94
C GLY A 256 15.99 8.05 11.21
N TYR A 257 15.81 7.72 9.93
CA TYR A 257 14.66 8.15 9.14
C TYR A 257 13.60 7.05 9.12
N TYR A 258 12.36 7.44 9.26
CA TYR A 258 11.21 6.55 9.30
C TYR A 258 10.06 7.12 8.47
N ASP A 259 9.18 6.25 7.97
CA ASP A 259 8.00 6.68 7.24
C ASP A 259 7.05 7.44 8.19
N ALA A 260 6.87 8.75 7.96
CA ALA A 260 6.03 9.60 8.78
C ALA A 260 4.53 9.46 8.43
N LYS A 261 4.19 8.76 7.35
CA LYS A 261 2.81 8.56 6.87
C LYS A 261 2.18 7.28 7.40
N VAL A 262 2.98 6.38 7.98
CA VAL A 262 2.47 5.19 8.69
C VAL A 262 1.82 5.62 10.00
N PHE A 263 0.54 5.26 10.19
CA PHE A 263 -0.17 5.49 11.46
C PHE A 263 0.53 4.75 12.61
N ARG A 264 0.75 5.45 13.73
CA ARG A 264 1.42 4.89 14.91
C ARG A 264 0.64 5.26 16.18
N ILE A 265 0.61 4.31 17.11
CA ILE A 265 0.14 4.56 18.47
C ILE A 265 1.13 5.49 19.20
N MET A 266 0.63 6.51 19.89
CA MET A 266 1.44 7.45 20.68
C MET A 266 1.87 6.79 22.00
N ILE A 267 2.95 6.03 21.97
CA ILE A 267 3.58 5.42 23.13
C ILE A 267 4.98 5.99 23.36
N TYR A 268 5.44 6.04 24.60
CA TYR A 268 6.78 6.52 24.95
C TYR A 268 7.67 5.38 25.48
N PRO A 269 8.93 5.25 25.00
CA PRO A 269 9.49 5.98 23.86
C PRO A 269 8.84 5.53 22.54
N PRO A 270 8.68 6.44 21.57
CA PRO A 270 8.16 6.09 20.24
C PRO A 270 9.04 5.04 19.57
N GLN A 271 8.40 4.19 18.77
CA GLN A 271 9.05 3.06 18.09
C GLN A 271 8.88 3.17 16.58
N TYR A 272 10.00 3.05 15.86
CA TYR A 272 10.09 3.26 14.43
C TYR A 272 10.68 2.04 13.73
N GLU A 273 10.18 1.75 12.53
CA GLU A 273 10.88 0.91 11.55
C GLU A 273 11.84 1.84 10.80
N ALA A 274 13.13 1.52 10.79
CA ALA A 274 14.12 2.34 10.13
C ALA A 274 14.07 2.13 8.62
N VAL A 275 13.87 3.21 7.86
CA VAL A 275 13.98 3.21 6.39
C VAL A 275 15.41 3.53 5.98
N VAL A 276 15.99 4.56 6.59
CA VAL A 276 17.39 4.96 6.39
C VAL A 276 18.03 5.18 7.75
N LEU A 277 19.24 4.65 7.96
CA LEU A 277 20.08 5.00 9.11
C LEU A 277 21.37 5.64 8.62
N ASN A 278 21.64 6.82 9.16
CA ASN A 278 22.86 7.55 8.94
C ASN A 278 23.69 7.63 10.21
N ILE A 279 24.89 7.06 10.19
CA ILE A 279 25.91 7.36 11.21
C ILE A 279 26.57 8.68 10.81
N GLU A 280 26.53 9.66 11.71
CA GLU A 280 26.94 11.04 11.42
C GLU A 280 28.42 11.13 11.05
N ARG A 281 28.70 11.85 9.95
CA ARG A 281 30.06 12.21 9.52
C ARG A 281 30.16 13.73 9.31
N PRO A 282 31.30 14.36 9.60
CA PRO A 282 31.46 15.81 9.46
C PRO A 282 31.40 16.27 7.99
N ASP A 283 31.82 15.42 7.06
CA ASP A 283 32.03 15.81 5.65
C ASP A 283 30.76 15.69 4.79
N TYR A 284 29.72 15.01 5.28
CA TYR A 284 28.53 14.71 4.49
C TYR A 284 27.25 14.92 5.27
N LYS A 285 26.25 15.47 4.59
CA LYS A 285 24.88 15.57 5.05
C LYS A 285 24.04 14.52 4.33
N VAL A 286 23.00 14.07 5.03
CA VAL A 286 22.01 13.14 4.47
C VAL A 286 20.63 13.77 4.55
N LYS A 287 19.84 13.60 3.49
CA LYS A 287 18.41 13.86 3.51
C LYS A 287 17.68 12.67 2.90
N ALA A 288 16.74 12.10 3.64
CA ALA A 288 15.76 11.18 3.08
C ALA A 288 14.44 11.93 2.89
N ASP A 289 13.89 11.91 1.68
CA ASP A 289 12.59 12.53 1.38
C ASP A 289 11.98 11.95 0.09
N TYR A 290 10.73 12.29 -0.20
CA TYR A 290 10.17 12.15 -1.54
C TYR A 290 10.65 13.33 -2.41
N PHE A 291 11.05 13.05 -3.64
CA PHE A 291 11.49 14.06 -4.61
C PHE A 291 10.59 14.06 -5.84
N ASP A 292 10.11 15.23 -6.23
CA ASP A 292 9.17 15.42 -7.33
C ASP A 292 9.83 15.27 -8.74
N ASN A 293 9.08 15.62 -9.78
CA ASN A 293 9.54 15.56 -11.17
C ASN A 293 10.67 16.57 -11.50
N LYS A 294 10.86 17.58 -10.65
CA LYS A 294 11.92 18.59 -10.71
C LYS A 294 13.03 18.33 -9.69
N LEU A 295 12.99 17.16 -9.02
CA LEU A 295 13.90 16.78 -7.94
C LEU A 295 13.91 17.78 -6.79
N ILE A 296 12.75 18.34 -6.46
CA ILE A 296 12.53 19.14 -5.26
C ILE A 296 11.95 18.20 -4.19
N SER A 297 12.51 18.26 -2.98
CA SER A 297 12.05 17.48 -1.84
C SER A 297 10.63 17.88 -1.43
N ALA A 298 9.87 16.95 -0.85
CA ALA A 298 8.49 17.18 -0.43
C ALA A 298 8.37 18.37 0.55
N ASP A 299 9.34 18.50 1.47
CA ASP A 299 9.40 19.63 2.40
C ASP A 299 9.89 20.96 1.77
N LYS A 300 10.18 20.96 0.46
CA LYS A 300 10.71 22.10 -0.30
C LYS A 300 12.00 22.67 0.28
N SER A 301 12.76 21.90 1.05
CA SER A 301 14.03 22.33 1.63
C SER A 301 15.21 22.14 0.68
N LEU A 302 15.16 21.13 -0.19
CA LEU A 302 16.28 20.73 -1.04
C LEU A 302 15.85 20.45 -2.48
N LYS A 303 16.63 20.96 -3.43
CA LYS A 303 16.53 20.64 -4.85
C LYS A 303 17.83 20.01 -5.33
N LEU A 304 17.74 18.92 -6.08
CA LEU A 304 18.90 18.19 -6.59
C LEU A 304 19.22 18.61 -8.02
N ASN A 305 20.50 18.84 -8.28
CA ASN A 305 21.07 18.98 -9.61
C ASN A 305 21.94 17.73 -9.87
N ILE A 306 21.44 16.79 -10.65
CA ILE A 306 22.16 15.52 -10.90
C ILE A 306 23.34 15.78 -11.84
N GLY A 307 24.54 15.64 -11.32
CA GLY A 307 25.80 15.79 -12.05
C GLY A 307 26.25 14.52 -12.74
N ASN A 308 27.33 14.63 -13.53
CA ASN A 308 27.96 13.47 -14.16
C ASN A 308 28.66 12.56 -13.14
N ASP A 309 29.14 13.14 -12.04
CA ASP A 309 29.88 12.44 -10.98
C ASP A 309 28.94 11.94 -9.86
N THR A 310 27.65 12.27 -9.92
CA THR A 310 26.64 11.78 -8.96
C THR A 310 26.43 10.28 -9.15
N GLU A 311 26.76 9.48 -8.13
CA GLU A 311 26.47 8.05 -8.13
C GLU A 311 24.98 7.81 -7.81
N ILE A 312 24.27 7.07 -8.66
CA ILE A 312 22.86 6.71 -8.43
C ILE A 312 22.71 5.20 -8.35
N ILE A 313 22.15 4.73 -7.22
CA ILE A 313 21.95 3.31 -6.93
C ILE A 313 20.56 3.03 -6.38
N TYR A 314 20.11 1.80 -6.50
CA TYR A 314 19.01 1.26 -5.70
C TYR A 314 19.47 0.96 -4.26
N MET A 315 18.54 0.84 -3.32
CA MET A 315 18.87 0.58 -1.90
C MET A 315 19.56 -0.78 -1.69
N ASP A 316 19.41 -1.72 -2.61
CA ASP A 316 20.10 -3.01 -2.62
C ASP A 316 21.54 -2.94 -3.16
N GLY A 317 21.99 -1.74 -3.56
CA GLY A 317 23.33 -1.48 -4.11
C GLY A 317 23.44 -1.65 -5.62
N ALA A 318 22.38 -2.07 -6.32
CA ALA A 318 22.41 -2.19 -7.78
C ALA A 318 22.48 -0.81 -8.45
N LYS A 319 23.16 -0.74 -9.61
CA LYS A 319 23.29 0.50 -10.38
C LYS A 319 21.93 0.95 -10.93
N TYR A 320 21.59 2.22 -10.71
CA TYR A 320 20.39 2.83 -11.26
C TYR A 320 20.67 3.42 -12.65
N SER A 321 19.83 3.14 -13.65
CA SER A 321 20.03 3.57 -15.05
C SER A 321 19.04 4.64 -15.53
N GLY A 322 18.15 5.13 -14.66
CA GLY A 322 17.11 6.11 -14.98
C GLY A 322 17.34 7.50 -14.38
N LYS A 323 16.33 8.36 -14.47
CA LYS A 323 16.24 9.60 -13.67
C LYS A 323 15.47 9.30 -12.38
N PRO A 324 16.00 9.63 -11.19
CA PRO A 324 15.38 9.30 -9.90
C PRO A 324 14.25 10.29 -9.54
N VAL A 325 13.36 10.60 -10.48
CA VAL A 325 12.25 11.54 -10.30
C VAL A 325 11.02 10.85 -9.70
N ASN A 326 10.15 11.62 -9.04
CA ASN A 326 8.91 11.13 -8.41
C ASN A 326 9.14 9.92 -7.49
N SER A 327 10.22 9.97 -6.70
CA SER A 327 10.75 8.81 -5.98
C SER A 327 11.15 9.16 -4.55
N ASN A 328 11.08 8.17 -3.64
CA ASN A 328 11.66 8.26 -2.30
C ASN A 328 13.17 8.08 -2.41
N LEU A 329 13.95 9.08 -2.01
CA LEU A 329 15.40 9.09 -2.14
C LEU A 329 16.06 9.30 -0.78
N ALA A 330 17.19 8.63 -0.56
CA ALA A 330 18.21 9.09 0.37
C ALA A 330 19.32 9.77 -0.42
N VAL A 331 19.64 11.00 -0.04
CA VAL A 331 20.59 11.86 -0.75
C VAL A 331 21.75 12.16 0.17
N ILE A 332 22.97 11.88 -0.29
CA ILE A 332 24.22 12.20 0.40
C ILE A 332 24.92 13.33 -0.36
N TYR A 333 25.21 14.42 0.33
CA TYR A 333 25.80 15.61 -0.27
C TYR A 333 26.75 16.32 0.70
N ASP A 334 27.77 16.98 0.15
CA ASP A 334 28.80 17.72 0.89
C ASP A 334 28.63 19.25 0.75
N LYS A 335 28.13 19.71 -0.40
CA LYS A 335 27.96 21.13 -0.74
C LYS A 335 26.50 21.46 -1.01
N VAL A 336 26.06 22.63 -0.57
CA VAL A 336 24.72 23.15 -0.84
C VAL A 336 24.79 24.67 -0.94
N ASN A 337 24.02 25.26 -1.84
CA ASN A 337 23.90 26.71 -1.92
C ASN A 337 22.81 27.23 -0.96
N GLU A 338 22.77 28.55 -0.78
CA GLU A 338 21.81 29.21 0.11
C GLU A 338 20.53 29.65 -0.63
N SER A 339 20.16 29.01 -1.75
CA SER A 339 18.87 29.32 -2.40
C SER A 339 17.69 28.76 -1.61
N MET A 340 16.47 29.13 -2.00
CA MET A 340 15.24 28.59 -1.40
C MET A 340 14.34 28.02 -2.51
N PRO A 341 14.22 26.70 -2.68
CA PRO A 341 14.89 25.62 -1.93
C PRO A 341 16.42 25.65 -2.07
N ALA A 342 17.15 25.11 -1.10
CA ALA A 342 18.60 24.96 -1.19
C ALA A 342 18.93 23.99 -2.33
N GLN A 343 20.02 24.21 -3.06
CA GLN A 343 20.38 23.36 -4.20
C GLN A 343 21.73 22.69 -3.96
N THR A 344 21.79 21.41 -4.33
CA THR A 344 23.02 20.60 -4.21
C THR A 344 23.22 19.77 -5.47
N GLU A 345 24.49 19.55 -5.82
CA GLU A 345 24.90 18.44 -6.68
C GLU A 345 25.34 17.29 -5.76
N PRO A 346 24.51 16.25 -5.58
CA PRO A 346 24.78 15.24 -4.57
C PRO A 346 25.93 14.33 -5.00
N VAL A 347 26.66 13.84 -4.00
CA VAL A 347 27.69 12.81 -4.19
C VAL A 347 27.04 11.47 -4.51
N LYS A 348 25.96 11.14 -3.80
CA LYS A 348 25.24 9.88 -3.98
C LYS A 348 23.74 10.07 -3.82
N VAL A 349 22.97 9.44 -4.70
CA VAL A 349 21.52 9.33 -4.64
C VAL A 349 21.13 7.87 -4.57
N ILE A 350 20.33 7.53 -3.57
CA ILE A 350 19.84 6.18 -3.35
C ILE A 350 18.33 6.19 -3.55
N VAL A 351 17.87 5.43 -4.54
CA VAL A 351 16.45 5.19 -4.74
C VAL A 351 16.01 4.15 -3.73
N LEU A 352 15.10 4.52 -2.83
CA LEU A 352 14.60 3.69 -1.73
C LEU A 352 13.58 2.64 -2.23
N GLU A 353 13.98 1.90 -3.25
CA GLU A 353 13.32 0.72 -3.79
C GLU A 353 14.38 -0.32 -4.17
N LYS A 354 14.04 -1.60 -4.10
CA LYS A 354 14.93 -2.66 -4.58
C LYS A 354 14.92 -2.71 -6.10
N SER A 355 16.06 -3.01 -6.71
CA SER A 355 16.14 -3.16 -8.16
C SER A 355 15.23 -4.28 -8.64
N LYS A 356 14.57 -4.07 -9.78
CA LYS A 356 13.86 -5.16 -10.45
C LYS A 356 14.93 -6.11 -10.97
N SER A 357 15.09 -7.27 -10.33
CA SER A 357 15.93 -8.32 -10.89
C SER A 357 15.41 -8.65 -12.29
N ASN A 358 16.27 -8.47 -13.30
CA ASN A 358 16.08 -9.16 -14.58
C ASN A 358 16.31 -10.63 -14.31
N ASP A 359 15.30 -11.32 -13.79
CA ASP A 359 15.30 -12.76 -13.65
C ASP A 359 15.09 -13.38 -15.05
N LYS A 360 16.13 -13.28 -15.88
CA LYS A 360 16.33 -14.19 -17.00
C LYS A 360 16.61 -15.56 -16.41
N THR A 361 15.54 -16.33 -16.22
CA THR A 361 15.47 -17.76 -16.55
C THR A 361 16.74 -18.59 -16.29
N GLU A 362 17.32 -18.60 -15.09
CA GLU A 362 18.27 -19.62 -14.68
C GLU A 362 18.38 -19.65 -13.15
N SER A 363 18.40 -20.86 -12.56
CA SER A 363 18.38 -21.13 -11.11
C SER A 363 17.01 -21.21 -10.39
N LYS A 364 15.99 -21.81 -11.01
CA LYS A 364 14.84 -22.38 -10.25
C LYS A 364 14.74 -23.91 -10.33
N ASN A 365 15.35 -24.51 -11.36
CA ASN A 365 15.31 -25.97 -11.55
C ASN A 365 16.17 -26.75 -10.56
N ASP A 366 17.35 -26.25 -10.16
CA ASP A 366 18.22 -26.99 -9.24
C ASP A 366 17.69 -27.02 -7.80
N SER A 367 17.08 -25.92 -7.35
CA SER A 367 16.42 -25.86 -6.03
C SER A 367 15.18 -26.74 -5.95
N LEU A 368 14.35 -26.75 -7.00
CA LEU A 368 13.15 -27.60 -7.06
C LEU A 368 13.53 -29.08 -7.14
N LYS A 369 14.55 -29.44 -7.91
CA LYS A 369 15.00 -30.83 -8.04
C LYS A 369 15.60 -31.36 -6.74
N ALA A 370 16.40 -30.55 -6.05
CA ALA A 370 16.93 -30.90 -4.72
C ALA A 370 15.82 -31.12 -3.69
N LYS A 371 14.80 -30.23 -3.65
CA LYS A 371 13.64 -30.41 -2.79
C LYS A 371 12.82 -31.65 -3.16
N LEU A 372 12.68 -31.96 -4.44
CA LEU A 372 11.91 -33.12 -4.91
C LEU A 372 12.59 -34.46 -4.56
N ASP A 373 13.93 -34.50 -4.58
CA ASP A 373 14.69 -35.68 -4.18
C ASP A 373 14.69 -35.89 -2.65
N GLU A 374 14.76 -34.80 -1.88
CA GLU A 374 14.59 -34.85 -0.42
C GLU A 374 13.19 -35.37 -0.03
N TRP A 375 12.15 -34.90 -0.73
CA TRP A 375 10.77 -35.34 -0.53
C TRP A 375 10.57 -36.82 -0.88
N LYS A 376 11.15 -37.31 -1.98
CA LYS A 376 11.12 -38.74 -2.34
C LYS A 376 11.71 -39.59 -1.22
N LYS A 377 12.86 -39.18 -0.69
CA LYS A 377 13.54 -39.90 0.39
C LYS A 377 12.68 -39.98 1.66
N LEU A 378 12.08 -38.85 2.07
CA LEU A 378 11.17 -38.79 3.21
C LEU A 378 9.93 -39.67 3.00
N THR A 379 9.35 -39.67 1.80
CA THR A 379 8.20 -40.55 1.50
C THR A 379 8.57 -42.04 1.51
N GLU A 380 9.75 -42.41 1.03
CA GLU A 380 10.21 -43.82 1.09
C GLU A 380 10.47 -44.28 2.54
N GLU A 381 11.03 -43.42 3.39
CA GLU A 381 11.20 -43.72 4.82
C GLU A 381 9.85 -43.88 5.54
N LEU A 382 8.86 -43.07 5.17
CA LEU A 382 7.51 -43.13 5.73
C LEU A 382 6.80 -44.43 5.32
N PHE A 383 6.96 -44.89 4.07
CA PHE A 383 6.46 -46.18 3.62
C PHE A 383 7.16 -47.38 4.27
N LYS A 384 8.47 -47.29 4.54
CA LYS A 384 9.23 -48.34 5.25
C LYS A 384 8.83 -48.47 6.72
N ASN A 385 8.31 -47.41 7.32
CA ASN A 385 7.87 -47.39 8.72
C ASN A 385 6.34 -47.36 8.87
N LEU A 386 5.58 -47.69 7.81
CA LEU A 386 4.13 -47.60 7.79
C LEU A 386 3.47 -48.46 8.89
N ASP A 387 4.11 -49.56 9.25
CA ASP A 387 3.66 -50.50 10.28
C ASP A 387 3.69 -49.89 11.69
N LYS A 388 4.47 -48.81 11.88
CA LYS A 388 4.57 -48.05 13.14
C LYS A 388 3.50 -46.94 13.27
N LEU A 389 2.69 -46.74 12.23
CA LEU A 389 1.63 -45.71 12.17
C LEU A 389 0.23 -46.31 12.42
N SER A 390 0.13 -47.51 13.01
CA SER A 390 -1.13 -48.22 13.25
C SER A 390 -2.19 -47.35 13.95
N ASP A 391 -1.75 -46.52 14.89
CA ASP A 391 -2.63 -45.73 15.75
C ASP A 391 -3.15 -44.45 15.07
N PHE A 392 -2.57 -44.09 13.92
CA PHE A 392 -2.96 -42.91 13.15
C PHE A 392 -3.87 -43.22 11.96
N LYS A 393 -4.07 -44.49 11.63
CA LYS A 393 -4.76 -44.92 10.41
C LYS A 393 -6.21 -44.42 10.33
N GLU A 394 -6.94 -44.47 11.44
CA GLU A 394 -8.33 -44.03 11.50
C GLU A 394 -8.47 -42.50 11.49
N ASN A 395 -7.60 -41.79 12.23
CA ASN A 395 -7.60 -40.32 12.25
C ASN A 395 -7.18 -39.72 10.90
N LEU A 396 -6.22 -40.33 10.21
CA LEU A 396 -5.83 -39.92 8.87
C LEU A 396 -6.98 -40.12 7.88
N PHE A 397 -7.65 -41.27 7.90
CA PHE A 397 -8.81 -41.50 7.03
C PHE A 397 -9.96 -40.52 7.29
N LYS A 398 -10.23 -40.21 8.56
CA LYS A 398 -11.27 -39.25 8.95
C LYS A 398 -10.94 -37.83 8.46
N PHE A 399 -9.70 -37.37 8.68
CA PHE A 399 -9.22 -36.06 8.23
C PHE A 399 -9.29 -35.92 6.70
N ILE A 400 -8.91 -36.97 5.97
CA ILE A 400 -9.00 -37.00 4.50
C ILE A 400 -10.46 -36.97 4.04
N SER A 401 -11.37 -37.68 4.73
CA SER A 401 -12.79 -37.70 4.38
C SER A 401 -13.47 -36.34 4.58
N GLU A 402 -13.12 -35.60 5.65
CA GLU A 402 -13.64 -34.26 5.91
C GLU A 402 -13.13 -33.24 4.88
N LEU A 403 -11.88 -33.35 4.45
CA LEU A 403 -11.30 -32.53 3.38
C LEU A 403 -12.02 -32.72 2.04
N ILE A 404 -12.43 -33.95 1.71
CA ILE A 404 -13.15 -34.27 0.48
C ILE A 404 -14.60 -33.75 0.51
N TYR A 405 -15.27 -33.82 1.68
CA TYR A 405 -16.66 -33.38 1.82
C TYR A 405 -16.83 -31.85 1.86
N LYS A 406 -15.86 -31.12 2.45
CA LYS A 406 -15.99 -29.66 2.69
C LYS A 406 -15.77 -28.80 1.44
N HIS A 407 -15.16 -29.32 0.38
CA HIS A 407 -14.77 -28.53 -0.79
C HIS A 407 -15.45 -28.90 -2.11
N GLY A 408 -16.43 -29.81 -2.10
CA GLY A 408 -17.18 -30.20 -3.30
C GLY A 408 -16.30 -30.95 -4.30
N ASN A 409 -16.61 -32.23 -4.53
CA ASN A 409 -15.85 -33.20 -5.34
C ASN A 409 -14.89 -32.61 -6.41
N PRO A 410 -13.61 -32.33 -6.06
CA PRO A 410 -12.60 -31.90 -7.04
C PRO A 410 -12.08 -33.09 -7.85
N LEU A 411 -12.38 -34.31 -7.39
CA LEU A 411 -11.85 -35.55 -7.93
C LEU A 411 -12.45 -35.93 -9.30
N SER A 412 -13.71 -35.56 -9.58
CA SER A 412 -14.32 -35.84 -10.90
C SER A 412 -13.73 -34.98 -12.02
N ASP A 413 -13.32 -33.75 -11.71
CA ASP A 413 -12.74 -32.84 -12.70
C ASP A 413 -11.27 -33.16 -12.97
N VAL A 414 -10.53 -33.59 -11.94
CA VAL A 414 -9.15 -34.09 -12.08
C VAL A 414 -9.11 -35.41 -12.86
N LEU A 415 -10.07 -36.31 -12.67
CA LEU A 415 -10.18 -37.56 -13.46
C LEU A 415 -10.56 -37.32 -14.93
N LYS A 416 -11.34 -36.26 -15.24
CA LYS A 416 -11.63 -35.87 -16.63
C LYS A 416 -10.41 -35.31 -17.36
N ILE A 417 -9.51 -34.64 -16.64
CA ILE A 417 -8.26 -34.09 -17.21
C ILE A 417 -7.25 -35.21 -17.49
N LEU A 418 -7.25 -36.29 -16.71
CA LEU A 418 -6.33 -37.42 -16.86
C LEU A 418 -6.82 -38.52 -17.83
N GLY A 419 -8.08 -38.46 -18.29
CA GLY A 419 -8.63 -39.37 -19.32
C GLY A 419 -8.40 -38.93 -20.76
N ARG A 420 -7.63 -37.84 -20.98
CA ARG A 420 -7.39 -37.25 -22.29
C ARG A 420 -5.89 -36.95 -22.47
N ASN A 421 -5.08 -38.00 -22.36
CA ASN A 421 -3.80 -38.21 -23.07
C ASN A 421 -3.20 -39.56 -22.67
#